data_AF-A0A0N1H518-F1
#
_entry.id   AF-A0A0N1H518-F1
#
_cell.length_a   1.000
_cell.length_b   1.000
_cell.length_c   1.000
_cell.angle_alpha   90.00
_cell.angle_beta   90.00
_cell.angle_gamma   90.00
#
_symmetry.space_group_name_H-M   'P 1'
#
loop_
_entity.id
_entity.type
_entity.pdbx_description
1 polymer ?
#
loop_
_entity_poly.entity_id
_entity_poly.type
_entity_poly.pdbx_seq_one_letter_code
_entity_poly.pdbx_strand_id
1 'polypeptide(L)'
;MADESQFDSYEGELKLVFADLQQKLDALDTSSTTSAEERKSSIRLAERALEEAKELLDQLNLSKSSIPTTQRTKVNARYRNHASDLDGYTRKLKTLKNSNNADSDRAQLFGERYTDDPNDAALEQRQQLLSGTERLGRSGERLRESQRIALETEAIGAGTLADLHQQRNVIENTHRNLLQSEGYVDRSVKTLRGMARR
;
A
#
# COMPACT_ATOMS: atom_id res chain seq x y z
N MET A 1 -28.74 -20.24 38.63
CA MET A 1 -28.37 -19.19 39.61
C MET A 1 -26.94 -18.69 39.39
N ALA A 2 -25.97 -19.55 39.04
CA ALA A 2 -24.60 -19.12 38.68
C ALA A 2 -24.51 -18.33 37.34
N ASP A 3 -25.30 -18.71 36.33
CA ASP A 3 -25.24 -18.02 35.02
C ASP A 3 -25.85 -16.61 35.03
N GLU A 4 -26.79 -16.36 35.94
CA GLU A 4 -27.40 -15.03 36.14
C GLU A 4 -26.40 -14.07 36.79
N SER A 5 -25.59 -14.55 37.75
CA SER A 5 -24.52 -13.74 38.36
C SER A 5 -23.40 -13.39 37.37
N GLN A 6 -23.12 -14.24 36.38
CA GLN A 6 -22.10 -13.94 35.37
C GLN A 6 -22.58 -12.87 34.38
N PHE A 7 -23.85 -12.92 33.97
CA PHE A 7 -24.45 -11.88 33.14
C PHE A 7 -24.44 -10.51 33.84
N ASP A 8 -24.85 -10.47 35.11
CA ASP A 8 -24.89 -9.21 35.86
C ASP A 8 -23.48 -8.64 36.15
N SER A 9 -22.45 -9.50 36.27
CA SER A 9 -21.05 -9.06 36.38
C SER A 9 -20.56 -8.37 35.10
N TYR A 10 -20.74 -9.01 33.94
CA TYR A 10 -20.38 -8.42 32.66
C TYR A 10 -21.21 -7.17 32.35
N GLU A 11 -22.47 -7.13 32.77
CA GLU A 11 -23.29 -5.92 32.65
C GLU A 11 -22.73 -4.77 33.50
N GLY A 12 -22.23 -5.07 34.69
CA GLY A 12 -21.55 -4.08 35.55
C GLY A 12 -20.28 -3.52 34.90
N GLU A 13 -19.43 -4.40 34.37
CA GLU A 13 -18.20 -4.02 33.67
C GLU A 13 -18.51 -3.18 32.42
N LEU A 14 -19.48 -3.60 31.61
CA LEU A 14 -19.92 -2.88 30.42
C LEU A 14 -20.35 -1.44 30.75
N LYS A 15 -21.10 -1.26 31.85
CA LYS A 15 -21.54 0.08 32.29
C LYS A 15 -20.38 0.98 32.71
N LEU A 16 -19.34 0.41 33.33
CA LEU A 16 -18.13 1.16 33.67
C LEU A 16 -17.38 1.60 32.40
N VAL A 17 -17.24 0.70 31.42
CA VAL A 17 -16.60 1.03 30.14
C VAL A 17 -17.42 2.06 29.36
N PHE A 18 -18.75 2.00 29.39
CA PHE A 18 -19.59 3.04 28.79
C PHE A 18 -19.43 4.41 29.45
N ALA A 19 -19.31 4.46 30.78
CA ALA A 19 -19.06 5.71 31.49
C ALA A 19 -17.69 6.32 31.11
N ASP A 20 -16.64 5.50 31.05
CA ASP A 20 -15.31 5.93 30.61
C ASP A 20 -15.31 6.39 29.14
N LEU A 21 -15.97 5.63 28.27
CA LEU A 21 -16.08 5.97 26.85
C LEU A 21 -16.86 7.28 26.66
N GLN A 22 -17.93 7.51 27.43
CA GLN A 22 -18.67 8.77 27.39
C GLN A 22 -17.79 9.94 27.83
N GLN A 23 -17.04 9.80 28.92
CA GLN A 23 -16.11 10.83 29.39
C GLN A 23 -15.05 11.16 28.33
N LYS A 24 -14.48 10.15 27.66
CA LYS A 24 -13.51 10.33 26.57
C LYS A 24 -14.14 11.02 25.36
N LEU A 25 -15.38 10.69 25.00
CA LEU A 25 -16.09 11.34 23.89
C LEU A 25 -16.45 12.79 24.21
N ASP A 26 -16.81 13.12 25.44
CA ASP A 26 -17.12 14.49 25.85
C ASP A 26 -15.83 15.33 25.97
N ALA A 27 -14.72 14.73 26.39
CA ALA A 27 -13.39 15.34 26.30
C ALA A 27 -12.99 15.63 24.84
N LEU A 28 -13.31 14.74 23.89
CA LEU A 28 -13.10 14.97 22.46
C LEU A 28 -13.97 16.10 21.89
N ASP A 29 -15.18 16.30 22.42
CA ASP A 29 -16.08 17.36 21.99
C ASP A 29 -15.62 18.74 22.50
N THR A 30 -15.18 18.79 23.77
CA THR A 30 -14.70 20.02 24.42
C THR A 30 -13.27 20.43 24.00
N SER A 31 -12.42 19.47 23.63
CA SER A 31 -11.03 19.70 23.19
C SER A 31 -10.90 20.14 21.72
N SER A 32 -11.93 20.78 21.15
CA SER A 32 -11.86 21.38 19.80
C SER A 32 -10.78 22.48 19.68
N THR A 33 -10.23 22.94 20.80
CA THR A 33 -9.15 23.94 20.92
C THR A 33 -7.77 23.35 21.24
N THR A 34 -7.65 22.03 21.38
CA THR A 34 -6.43 21.36 21.84
C THR A 34 -5.56 20.88 20.66
N SER A 35 -4.23 20.81 20.85
CA SER A 35 -3.24 20.42 19.84
C SER A 35 -3.66 19.17 19.05
N ALA A 36 -3.46 19.18 17.73
CA ALA A 36 -3.89 18.10 16.85
C ALA A 36 -3.35 16.71 17.25
N GLU A 37 -2.17 16.66 17.88
CA GLU A 37 -1.59 15.41 18.40
C GLU A 37 -2.28 14.91 19.67
N GLU A 38 -2.65 15.81 20.59
CA GLU A 38 -3.38 15.45 21.81
C GLU A 38 -4.78 14.92 21.44
N ARG A 39 -5.45 15.55 20.48
CA ARG A 39 -6.75 15.11 19.96
C ARG A 39 -6.65 13.73 19.28
N LYS A 40 -5.63 13.47 18.47
CA LYS A 40 -5.36 12.13 17.88
C LYS A 40 -5.13 11.07 18.96
N SER A 41 -4.39 11.41 20.02
CA SER A 41 -4.14 10.50 21.13
C SER A 41 -5.44 10.13 21.86
N SER A 42 -6.33 11.11 22.11
CA SER A 42 -7.63 10.87 22.72
C SER A 42 -8.58 10.06 21.84
N ILE A 43 -8.52 10.21 20.51
CA ILE A 43 -9.28 9.37 19.58
C ILE A 43 -8.85 7.91 19.71
N ARG A 44 -7.53 7.63 19.78
CA ARG A 44 -7.02 6.26 19.96
C ARG A 44 -7.46 5.65 21.30
N LEU A 45 -7.46 6.45 22.37
CA LEU A 45 -7.93 6.01 23.69
C LEU A 45 -9.43 5.69 23.70
N ALA A 46 -10.24 6.45 22.96
CA ALA A 46 -11.67 6.19 22.78
C ALA A 46 -11.92 4.95 21.89
N GLU A 47 -11.12 4.76 20.82
CA GLU A 47 -11.19 3.55 19.96
C GLU A 47 -10.91 2.28 20.77
N ARG A 48 -9.91 2.31 21.67
CA ARG A 48 -9.58 1.17 22.55
C ARG A 48 -10.71 0.83 23.53
N ALA A 49 -11.30 1.85 24.18
CA ALA A 49 -12.43 1.63 25.09
C ALA A 49 -13.67 1.11 24.35
N LEU A 50 -13.85 1.50 23.09
CA LEU A 50 -14.95 1.02 22.24
C LEU A 50 -14.77 -0.46 21.88
N GLU A 51 -13.54 -0.88 21.60
CA GLU A 51 -13.21 -2.29 21.33
C GLU A 51 -13.45 -3.16 22.57
N GLU A 52 -13.02 -2.70 23.75
CA GLU A 52 -13.31 -3.37 25.03
C GLU A 52 -14.83 -3.49 25.29
N ALA A 53 -15.60 -2.44 25.01
CA ALA A 53 -17.06 -2.49 25.14
C ALA A 53 -17.72 -3.49 24.17
N LYS A 54 -17.16 -3.67 22.95
CA LYS A 54 -17.63 -4.69 21.99
C LYS A 54 -17.35 -6.09 22.50
N GLU A 55 -16.15 -6.34 23.01
CA GLU A 55 -15.78 -7.65 23.57
C GLU A 55 -16.69 -8.03 24.73
N LEU A 56 -16.98 -7.09 25.63
CA LEU A 56 -17.93 -7.30 26.74
C LEU A 56 -19.36 -7.54 26.24
N LEU A 57 -19.80 -6.84 25.19
CA LEU A 57 -21.11 -7.08 24.57
C LEU A 57 -21.19 -8.49 23.94
N ASP A 58 -20.12 -8.98 23.34
CA ASP A 58 -20.05 -10.34 22.79
C ASP A 58 -20.07 -11.40 23.90
N GLN A 59 -19.39 -11.16 25.02
CA GLN A 59 -19.47 -12.02 26.21
C GLN A 59 -20.88 -12.04 26.82
N LEU A 60 -21.59 -10.89 26.82
CA LEU A 60 -23.01 -10.81 27.20
C LEU A 60 -23.93 -11.59 26.23
N ASN A 61 -23.60 -11.60 24.94
CA ASN A 61 -24.34 -12.36 23.94
C ASN A 61 -24.18 -13.87 24.12
N LEU A 62 -23.00 -14.33 24.55
CA LEU A 62 -22.73 -15.72 24.85
C LEU A 62 -23.44 -16.17 26.14
N SER A 63 -23.32 -15.37 27.21
CA SER A 63 -23.92 -15.69 28.52
C SER A 63 -25.45 -15.73 28.49
N LYS A 64 -26.12 -14.85 27.73
CA LYS A 64 -27.59 -14.87 27.63
C LYS A 64 -28.14 -16.14 26.95
N SER A 65 -27.35 -16.82 26.10
CA SER A 65 -27.76 -18.07 25.45
C SER A 65 -27.96 -19.20 26.46
N SER A 66 -27.20 -19.17 27.56
CA SER A 66 -27.27 -20.14 28.66
C SER A 66 -28.44 -19.89 29.63
N ILE A 67 -29.17 -18.78 29.50
CA ILE A 67 -30.25 -18.39 30.43
C ILE A 67 -31.58 -19.11 30.10
N PRO A 68 -32.31 -19.61 31.13
CA PRO A 68 -33.62 -20.22 30.98
C PRO A 68 -34.66 -19.32 30.28
N THR A 69 -35.56 -19.94 29.53
CA THR A 69 -36.54 -19.25 28.65
C THR A 69 -37.44 -18.26 29.41
N THR A 70 -37.71 -18.49 30.69
CA THR A 70 -38.57 -17.66 31.55
C THR A 70 -37.99 -16.28 31.87
N GLN A 71 -36.66 -16.15 31.95
CA GLN A 71 -35.96 -14.88 32.25
C GLN A 71 -35.41 -14.19 30.99
N ARG A 72 -35.32 -14.93 29.87
CA ARG A 72 -34.66 -14.52 28.62
C ARG A 72 -35.23 -13.23 27.99
N THR A 73 -36.53 -12.96 28.13
CA THR A 73 -37.17 -11.76 27.58
C THR A 73 -36.59 -10.47 28.17
N LYS A 74 -36.41 -10.41 29.49
CA LYS A 74 -35.86 -9.23 30.18
C LYS A 74 -34.38 -9.02 29.86
N VAL A 75 -33.61 -10.11 29.82
CA VAL A 75 -32.18 -10.08 29.47
C VAL A 75 -31.96 -9.63 28.02
N ASN A 76 -32.77 -10.14 27.08
CA ASN A 76 -32.68 -9.72 25.68
C ASN A 76 -33.03 -8.24 25.49
N ALA A 77 -33.98 -7.69 26.26
CA ALA A 77 -34.28 -6.26 26.23
C ALA A 77 -33.07 -5.44 26.71
N ARG A 78 -32.46 -5.80 27.85
CA ARG A 78 -31.24 -5.16 28.36
C ARG A 78 -30.10 -5.20 27.34
N TYR A 79 -29.83 -6.37 26.75
CA TYR A 79 -28.81 -6.55 25.72
C TYR A 79 -29.03 -5.64 24.50
N ARG A 80 -30.28 -5.54 24.00
CA ARG A 80 -30.59 -4.69 22.84
C ARG A 80 -30.37 -3.22 23.13
N ASN A 81 -30.69 -2.76 24.34
CA ASN A 81 -30.42 -1.39 24.76
C ASN A 81 -28.91 -1.11 24.73
N HIS A 82 -28.12 -1.97 25.37
CA HIS A 82 -26.66 -1.86 25.39
C HIS A 82 -26.03 -1.90 23.99
N ALA A 83 -26.56 -2.75 23.10
CA ALA A 83 -26.12 -2.80 21.70
C ALA A 83 -26.45 -1.49 20.95
N SER A 84 -27.64 -0.92 21.17
CA SER A 84 -28.03 0.38 20.60
C SER A 84 -27.17 1.52 21.12
N ASP A 85 -26.81 1.50 22.40
CA ASP A 85 -25.94 2.51 23.02
C ASP A 85 -24.53 2.45 22.40
N LEU A 86 -23.97 1.23 22.24
CA LEU A 86 -22.67 1.01 21.59
C LEU A 86 -22.66 1.48 20.12
N ASP A 87 -23.75 1.24 19.39
CA ASP A 87 -23.93 1.78 18.03
C ASP A 87 -23.95 3.31 18.02
N GLY A 88 -24.64 3.92 18.99
CA GLY A 88 -24.65 5.38 19.19
C GLY A 88 -23.26 5.95 19.43
N TYR A 89 -22.52 5.35 20.35
CA TYR A 89 -21.14 5.72 20.66
C TYR A 89 -20.20 5.55 19.46
N THR A 90 -20.35 4.47 18.68
CA THR A 90 -19.59 4.23 17.45
C THR A 90 -19.84 5.32 16.41
N ARG A 91 -21.10 5.73 16.23
CA ARG A 91 -21.45 6.84 15.33
C ARG A 91 -20.89 8.17 15.82
N LYS A 92 -20.99 8.48 17.12
CA LYS A 92 -20.45 9.71 17.72
C LYS A 92 -18.93 9.81 17.51
N LEU A 93 -18.18 8.73 17.77
CA LEU A 93 -16.74 8.69 17.54
C LEU A 93 -16.37 8.90 16.06
N LYS A 94 -17.11 8.25 15.14
CA LYS A 94 -16.89 8.41 13.70
C LYS A 94 -17.15 9.85 13.23
N THR A 95 -18.20 10.50 13.74
CA THR A 95 -18.50 11.91 13.44
C THR A 95 -17.39 12.83 13.95
N LEU A 96 -16.93 12.64 15.20
CA LEU A 96 -15.85 13.44 15.79
C LEU A 96 -14.52 13.28 15.02
N LYS A 97 -14.22 12.06 14.57
CA LYS A 97 -13.06 11.76 13.71
C LYS A 97 -13.17 12.42 12.34
N ASN A 98 -14.34 12.38 11.72
CA ASN A 98 -14.57 12.93 10.39
C ASN A 98 -14.65 14.46 10.37
N SER A 99 -15.13 15.09 11.46
CA SER A 99 -15.10 16.55 11.59
C SER A 99 -13.68 17.11 11.46
N ASN A 100 -12.67 16.41 12.02
CA ASN A 100 -11.27 16.78 11.82
C ASN A 100 -10.82 16.64 10.36
N ASN A 101 -11.21 15.55 9.68
CA ASN A 101 -10.78 15.31 8.30
C ASN A 101 -11.50 16.25 7.32
N ALA A 102 -12.76 16.61 7.55
CA ALA A 102 -13.45 17.55 6.69
C ALA A 102 -12.83 18.95 6.74
N ASP A 103 -12.44 19.43 7.92
CA ASP A 103 -11.74 20.71 8.04
C ASP A 103 -10.27 20.61 7.61
N SER A 104 -9.56 19.51 7.90
CA SER A 104 -8.17 19.34 7.46
C SER A 104 -8.04 19.09 5.96
N ASP A 105 -8.87 18.21 5.38
CA ASP A 105 -8.81 17.87 3.96
C ASP A 105 -9.35 19.03 3.13
N ARG A 106 -10.36 19.77 3.61
CA ARG A 106 -10.83 20.98 2.92
C ARG A 106 -9.85 22.14 3.06
N ALA A 107 -9.21 22.34 4.21
CA ALA A 107 -8.16 23.34 4.36
C ALA A 107 -6.90 23.00 3.54
N GLN A 108 -6.52 21.72 3.46
CA GLN A 108 -5.40 21.26 2.64
C GLN A 108 -5.71 21.27 1.14
N LEU A 109 -6.98 21.02 0.74
CA LEU A 109 -7.40 21.01 -0.66
C LEU A 109 -7.68 22.42 -1.21
N PHE A 110 -8.22 23.32 -0.37
CA PHE A 110 -8.61 24.67 -0.80
C PHE A 110 -7.68 25.78 -0.31
N GLY A 111 -6.69 25.49 0.53
CA GLY A 111 -5.65 26.40 0.99
C GLY A 111 -6.19 27.78 1.33
N GLU A 112 -6.74 27.94 2.54
CA GLU A 112 -7.11 29.22 3.18
C GLU A 112 -7.34 30.39 2.20
N ARG A 113 -8.29 30.21 1.28
CA ARG A 113 -8.36 31.03 0.06
C ARG A 113 -8.91 32.44 0.28
N TYR A 114 -8.92 32.93 1.53
CA TYR A 114 -9.51 34.22 1.87
C TYR A 114 -8.99 34.81 3.19
N THR A 115 -7.69 34.75 3.42
CA THR A 115 -7.03 35.72 4.31
C THR A 115 -6.14 36.60 3.45
N ASP A 116 -6.43 37.90 3.44
CA ASP A 116 -5.68 38.96 2.74
C ASP A 116 -4.33 39.23 3.45
N ASP A 117 -3.62 38.16 3.77
CA ASP A 117 -2.34 38.17 4.47
C ASP A 117 -1.31 37.52 3.54
N PRO A 118 -0.22 38.21 3.15
CA PRO A 118 0.81 37.65 2.27
C PRO A 118 1.62 36.60 3.03
N ASN A 119 1.01 35.45 3.30
CA ASN A 119 1.66 34.36 4.01
C ASN A 119 2.61 33.61 3.07
N ASP A 120 3.91 33.77 3.31
CA ASP A 120 5.04 33.13 2.64
C ASP A 120 4.87 31.60 2.45
N ALA A 121 4.09 30.95 3.32
CA ALA A 121 3.79 29.52 3.24
C ALA A 121 3.08 29.11 1.94
N ALA A 122 2.16 29.92 1.42
CA ALA A 122 1.47 29.62 0.16
C ALA A 122 2.41 29.78 -1.05
N LEU A 123 3.34 30.73 -0.98
CA LEU A 123 4.38 30.93 -1.98
C LEU A 123 5.38 29.77 -1.97
N GLU A 124 5.81 29.32 -0.79
CA GLU A 124 6.71 28.17 -0.62
C GLU A 124 6.08 26.87 -1.15
N GLN A 125 4.82 26.60 -0.83
CA GLN A 125 4.11 25.43 -1.35
C GLN A 125 4.01 25.48 -2.88
N ARG A 126 3.71 26.65 -3.46
CA ARG A 126 3.68 26.83 -4.92
C ARG A 126 5.04 26.60 -5.56
N GLN A 127 6.12 27.10 -4.96
CA GLN A 127 7.49 26.86 -5.44
C GLN A 127 7.84 25.38 -5.35
N GLN A 128 7.45 24.69 -4.28
CA GLN A 128 7.66 23.25 -4.14
C GLN A 128 6.92 22.48 -5.22
N LEU A 129 5.65 22.79 -5.47
CA LEU A 129 4.87 22.18 -6.56
C LEU A 129 5.50 22.44 -7.92
N LEU A 130 5.90 23.68 -8.22
CA LEU A 130 6.58 24.05 -9.46
C LEU A 130 7.87 23.23 -9.63
N SER A 131 8.70 23.17 -8.59
CA SER A 131 9.94 22.37 -8.60
C SER A 131 9.68 20.88 -8.80
N GLY A 132 8.58 20.37 -8.22
CA GLY A 132 8.12 19.00 -8.41
C GLY A 132 7.75 18.73 -9.88
N THR A 133 6.99 19.64 -10.50
CA THR A 133 6.61 19.53 -11.91
C THR A 133 7.82 19.63 -12.86
N GLU A 134 8.78 20.51 -12.59
CA GLU A 134 10.02 20.62 -13.37
C GLU A 134 10.91 19.38 -13.23
N ARG A 135 11.02 18.81 -12.02
CA ARG A 135 11.75 17.56 -11.79
C ARG A 135 11.08 16.39 -12.52
N LEU A 136 9.76 16.31 -12.49
CA LEU A 136 9.01 15.30 -13.25
C LEU A 136 9.20 15.47 -14.77
N GLY A 137 9.13 16.70 -15.28
CA GLY A 137 9.39 17.01 -16.68
C GLY A 137 10.78 16.55 -17.13
N ARG A 138 11.83 16.94 -16.38
CA ARG A 138 13.21 16.51 -16.64
C ARG A 138 13.39 15.00 -16.54
N SER A 139 12.73 14.35 -15.58
CA SER A 139 12.77 12.89 -15.44
C SER A 139 12.10 12.20 -16.63
N GLY A 140 10.97 12.73 -17.11
CA GLY A 140 10.27 12.21 -18.28
C GLY A 140 11.11 12.35 -19.56
N GLU A 141 11.79 13.47 -19.73
CA GLU A 141 12.72 13.68 -20.85
C GLU A 141 13.91 12.72 -20.79
N ARG A 142 14.54 12.56 -19.62
CA ARG A 142 15.63 11.59 -19.41
C ARG A 142 15.20 10.14 -19.69
N LEU A 143 13.99 9.76 -19.31
CA LEU A 143 13.45 8.42 -19.59
C LEU A 143 13.26 8.20 -21.09
N ARG A 144 12.70 9.17 -21.82
CA ARG A 144 12.56 9.09 -23.28
C ARG A 144 13.91 8.99 -23.97
N GLU A 145 14.89 9.78 -23.52
CA GLU A 145 16.25 9.73 -24.07
C GLU A 145 16.94 8.40 -23.77
N SER A 146 16.81 7.87 -22.54
CA SER A 146 17.33 6.54 -22.20
C SER A 146 16.70 5.44 -23.05
N GLN A 147 15.39 5.53 -23.32
CA GLN A 147 14.71 4.58 -24.19
C GLN A 147 15.24 4.66 -25.64
N ARG A 148 15.45 5.88 -26.15
CA ARG A 148 16.02 6.10 -27.48
C ARG A 148 17.40 5.47 -27.60
N ILE A 149 18.29 5.74 -26.63
CA ILE A 149 19.65 5.18 -26.59
C ILE A 149 19.62 3.66 -26.48
N ALA A 150 18.71 3.10 -25.68
CA ALA A 150 18.57 1.64 -25.54
C ALA A 150 18.17 0.98 -26.87
N LEU A 151 17.21 1.55 -27.59
CA LEU A 151 16.80 1.04 -28.92
C LEU A 151 17.91 1.19 -29.97
N GLU A 152 18.65 2.30 -29.94
CA GLU A 152 19.81 2.51 -30.81
C GLU A 152 20.90 1.47 -30.53
N THR A 153 21.15 1.18 -29.24
CA THR A 153 22.11 0.16 -28.81
C THR A 153 21.67 -1.25 -29.20
N GLU A 154 20.37 -1.56 -29.09
CA GLU A 154 19.80 -2.83 -29.55
C GLU A 154 20.00 -3.01 -31.05
N ALA A 155 19.76 -1.97 -31.86
CA ALA A 155 19.98 -2.01 -33.30
C ALA A 155 21.45 -2.26 -33.66
N ILE A 156 22.39 -1.60 -32.97
CA ILE A 156 23.83 -1.84 -33.13
C ILE A 156 24.17 -3.28 -32.74
N GLY A 157 23.64 -3.77 -31.62
CA GLY A 157 23.81 -5.15 -31.17
C GLY A 157 23.33 -6.17 -32.21
N ALA A 158 22.14 -5.96 -32.78
CA ALA A 158 21.62 -6.80 -33.85
C ALA A 158 22.52 -6.80 -35.10
N GLY A 159 23.05 -5.63 -35.49
CA GLY A 159 24.01 -5.50 -36.59
C GLY A 159 25.30 -6.29 -36.34
N THR A 160 25.90 -6.14 -35.15
CA THR A 160 27.13 -6.87 -34.80
C THR A 160 26.93 -8.39 -34.78
N LEU A 161 25.78 -8.89 -34.32
CA LEU A 161 25.45 -10.32 -34.39
C LEU A 161 25.30 -10.81 -35.83
N ALA A 162 24.69 -10.02 -36.71
CA ALA A 162 24.58 -10.35 -38.13
C ALA A 162 25.97 -10.43 -38.80
N ASP A 163 26.85 -9.49 -38.49
CA ASP A 163 28.24 -9.48 -38.99
C ASP A 163 29.04 -10.69 -38.50
N LEU A 164 28.96 -11.00 -37.19
CA LEU A 164 29.61 -12.18 -36.62
C LEU A 164 29.11 -13.48 -37.26
N HIS A 165 27.82 -13.58 -37.54
CA HIS A 165 27.24 -14.72 -38.25
C HIS A 165 27.80 -14.84 -39.67
N GLN A 166 27.91 -13.73 -40.41
CA GLN A 166 28.52 -13.73 -41.73
C GLN A 166 30.00 -14.12 -41.67
N GLN A 167 30.76 -13.57 -40.72
CA GLN A 167 32.17 -13.91 -40.52
C GLN A 167 32.36 -15.40 -40.21
N ARG A 168 31.50 -15.98 -39.36
CA ARG A 168 31.50 -17.42 -39.10
C ARG A 168 31.31 -18.24 -40.39
N ASN A 169 30.33 -17.88 -41.21
CA ASN A 169 30.08 -18.58 -42.48
C ASN A 169 31.29 -18.51 -43.41
N VAL A 170 31.99 -17.37 -43.46
CA VAL A 170 33.24 -17.22 -44.22
C VAL A 170 34.31 -18.19 -43.68
N ILE A 171 34.51 -18.26 -42.36
CA ILE A 171 35.49 -19.17 -41.73
C ILE A 171 35.14 -20.63 -41.99
N GLU A 172 33.87 -21.02 -41.89
CA GLU A 172 33.45 -22.40 -42.18
C GLU A 172 33.64 -22.75 -43.66
N ASN A 173 33.41 -21.81 -44.57
CA ASN A 173 33.67 -21.99 -46.00
C ASN A 173 35.16 -22.10 -46.31
N THR A 174 36.00 -21.23 -45.74
CA THR A 174 37.45 -21.29 -45.95
C THR A 174 38.03 -22.59 -45.39
N HIS A 175 37.57 -23.03 -44.22
CA HIS A 175 37.99 -24.31 -43.63
C HIS A 175 37.59 -25.51 -44.51
N ARG A 176 36.35 -25.55 -45.03
CA ARG A 176 35.91 -26.61 -45.96
C ARG A 176 36.73 -26.62 -47.25
N ASN A 177 37.00 -25.46 -47.83
CA ASN A 177 37.81 -25.34 -49.04
C ASN A 177 39.25 -25.80 -48.80
N LEU A 178 39.83 -25.48 -47.63
CA LEU A 178 41.20 -25.87 -47.28
C LEU A 178 41.32 -27.39 -47.12
N LEU A 179 40.39 -28.04 -46.42
CA LEU A 179 40.32 -29.51 -46.33
C LEU A 179 40.18 -30.19 -47.70
N GLN A 180 39.37 -29.62 -48.59
CA GLN A 180 39.22 -30.14 -49.95
C GLN A 180 40.53 -29.98 -50.76
N SER A 181 41.20 -28.83 -50.61
CA SER A 181 42.50 -28.55 -51.23
C SER A 181 43.58 -29.53 -50.74
N GLU A 182 43.67 -29.79 -49.43
CA GLU A 182 44.58 -30.80 -48.87
C GLU A 182 44.34 -32.18 -49.51
N GLY A 183 43.08 -32.59 -49.69
CA GLY A 183 42.75 -33.83 -50.38
C GLY A 183 43.12 -33.87 -51.87
N TYR A 184 43.18 -32.72 -52.56
CA TYR A 184 43.71 -32.63 -53.93
C TYR A 184 45.24 -32.67 -53.95
N VAL A 185 45.90 -32.05 -52.98
CA VAL A 185 47.37 -32.10 -52.81
C VAL A 185 47.82 -33.54 -52.56
N ASP A 186 47.17 -34.26 -51.64
CA ASP A 186 47.48 -35.67 -51.36
C ASP A 186 47.35 -36.55 -52.61
N ARG A 187 46.27 -36.36 -53.39
CA ARG A 187 46.09 -37.07 -54.67
C ARG A 187 47.17 -36.70 -55.69
N SER A 188 47.55 -35.43 -55.77
CA SER A 188 48.60 -34.94 -56.65
C SER A 188 49.96 -35.54 -56.28
N VAL A 189 50.31 -35.54 -55.00
CA VAL A 189 51.54 -36.17 -54.46
C VAL A 189 51.58 -37.66 -54.74
N LYS A 190 50.46 -38.38 -54.52
CA LYS A 190 50.36 -39.81 -54.83
C LYS A 190 50.58 -40.10 -56.31
N THR A 191 50.02 -39.27 -57.18
CA THR A 191 50.17 -39.38 -58.64
C THR A 191 51.62 -39.13 -59.07
N LEU A 192 52.25 -38.07 -58.56
CA LEU A 192 53.66 -37.76 -58.83
C LEU A 192 54.60 -38.89 -58.36
N ARG A 193 54.39 -39.45 -57.17
CA ARG A 193 55.15 -40.61 -56.69
C ARG A 193 54.98 -41.84 -57.58
N GLY A 194 53.79 -42.04 -58.15
CA GLY A 194 53.51 -43.12 -59.09
C GLY A 194 54.22 -42.94 -60.43
N MET A 195 54.35 -41.70 -60.91
CA MET A 195 55.12 -41.38 -62.12
C MET A 195 56.62 -41.54 -61.90
N ALA A 196 57.16 -41.06 -60.77
CA ALA A 196 58.59 -41.15 -60.46
C ALA A 196 59.12 -42.58 -60.25
N ARG A 197 58.23 -43.56 -60.07
CA ARG A 197 58.57 -44.99 -59.95
C ARG A 197 58.58 -45.74 -61.29
N ARG A 198 58.11 -45.12 -62.37
CA ARG A 198 58.17 -45.67 -63.73
C ARG A 198 59.40 -45.09 -64.45
#